data_AF-A0A6J5XD93-F1
#
_entry.id   AF-A0A6J5XD93-F1
#
_cell.length_a   1.000
_cell.length_b   1.000
_cell.length_c   1.000
_cell.angle_alpha   90.00
_cell.angle_beta   90.00
_cell.angle_gamma   90.00
#
_symmetry.space_group_name_H-M   'P 1'
#
loop_
_entity.id
_entity.type
_entity.pdbx_description
1 polymer ?
#
loop_
_entity_poly.entity_id
_entity_poly.type
_entity_poly.pdbx_seq_one_letter_code
_entity_poly.pdbx_strand_id
1 'polypeptide(L)'
;MRMLWGGTLEAEKGTDLGTEFINVVAEMVELIGKGNISDFFPSLARFDVQGIASRAKQLLSVIEKILNSAIEKQMSEAAKQDGGLSLKHERKGFLQFLLELNEHGDDAESLTLQQIKALLTSTKCILAIDT
;
A
#
# COMPACT_ATOMS: atom_id res chain seq x y z
N MET A 1 9.21 7.68 5.89
CA MET A 1 8.71 7.01 4.67
C MET A 1 9.64 7.02 3.45
N ARG A 2 10.73 7.81 3.39
CA ARG A 2 11.66 7.83 2.24
C ARG A 2 12.16 6.44 1.78
N MET A 3 12.31 5.49 2.70
CA MET A 3 12.72 4.12 2.38
C MET A 3 11.66 3.31 1.61
N LEU A 4 10.37 3.54 1.87
CA LEU A 4 9.29 2.81 1.19
C LEU A 4 9.09 3.34 -0.23
N TRP A 5 9.10 4.66 -0.39
CA TRP A 5 8.67 5.31 -1.63
C TRP A 5 9.81 5.87 -2.48
N GLY A 6 11.04 5.97 -1.96
CA GLY A 6 12.19 6.57 -2.66
C GLY A 6 12.22 8.10 -2.61
N GLY A 7 11.25 8.72 -1.93
CA GLY A 7 11.09 10.17 -1.84
C GLY A 7 9.89 10.56 -0.99
N THR A 8 9.46 11.82 -1.10
CA THR A 8 8.17 12.27 -0.56
C THR A 8 7.07 11.97 -1.58
N LEU A 9 6.03 11.29 -1.15
CA LEU A 9 4.83 11.04 -1.95
C LEU A 9 3.86 12.21 -1.74
N GLU A 10 4.05 13.27 -2.51
CA GLU A 10 3.10 14.38 -2.55
C GLU A 10 2.03 14.11 -3.62
N ALA A 11 0.76 14.28 -3.26
CA ALA A 11 -0.33 14.36 -4.22
C ALA A 11 -0.27 15.68 -5.00
N GLU A 12 -1.01 15.79 -6.12
CA GLU A 12 -1.13 17.03 -6.91
C GLU A 12 -1.56 18.26 -6.09
N LYS A 13 -2.15 18.05 -4.91
CA LYS A 13 -2.61 19.12 -3.99
C LYS A 13 -1.65 19.40 -2.82
N GLY A 14 -0.43 18.85 -2.83
CA GLY A 14 0.56 19.04 -1.75
C GLY A 14 0.27 18.27 -0.46
N THR A 15 -0.70 17.35 -0.48
CA THR A 15 -0.94 16.42 0.64
C THR A 15 0.16 15.36 0.67
N ASP A 16 0.78 15.15 1.84
CA ASP A 16 1.73 14.04 2.05
C ASP A 16 0.96 12.72 2.17
N LEU A 17 0.86 12.01 1.03
CA LEU A 17 0.22 10.70 0.95
C LEU A 17 0.92 9.66 1.84
N GLY A 18 2.19 9.89 2.19
CA GLY A 18 2.91 9.04 3.13
C GLY A 18 2.31 9.09 4.54
N THR A 19 1.97 10.28 5.02
CA THR A 19 1.28 10.48 6.31
C THR A 19 -0.16 9.97 6.25
N GLU A 20 -0.88 10.23 5.16
CA GLU A 20 -2.23 9.69 4.96
C GLU A 20 -2.25 8.15 5.01
N PHE A 21 -1.28 7.50 4.36
CA PHE A 21 -1.14 6.05 4.40
C PHE A 21 -0.95 5.52 5.83
N ILE A 22 -0.07 6.15 6.63
CA ILE A 22 0.16 5.75 8.03
C ILE A 22 -1.13 5.87 8.84
N ASN A 23 -1.87 6.97 8.68
CA ASN A 23 -3.12 7.19 9.41
C ASN A 23 -4.17 6.13 9.07
N VAL A 24 -4.33 5.81 7.78
CA VAL A 24 -5.29 4.79 7.32
C VAL A 24 -4.87 3.40 7.80
N VAL A 25 -3.57 3.09 7.81
CA VAL A 25 -3.04 1.83 8.35
C VAL A 25 -3.28 1.73 9.85
N ALA A 26 -3.06 2.81 10.61
CA ALA A 26 -3.31 2.84 12.04
C ALA A 26 -4.79 2.61 12.36
N GLU A 27 -5.71 3.25 11.61
CA GLU A 27 -7.15 3.03 11.76
C GLU A 27 -7.55 1.58 11.42
N MET A 28 -6.88 0.98 10.42
CA MET A 28 -7.10 -0.43 10.07
C MET A 28 -6.65 -1.36 11.20
N VAL A 29 -5.50 -1.09 11.84
CA VAL A 29 -5.01 -1.87 12.99
C VAL A 29 -5.97 -1.75 14.18
N GLU A 30 -6.45 -0.54 14.47
CA GLU A 30 -7.46 -0.32 15.52
C GLU A 30 -8.73 -1.13 15.25
N LEU A 31 -9.18 -1.14 13.99
CA LEU A 31 -10.37 -1.88 13.57
C LEU A 31 -10.19 -3.40 13.66
N ILE A 32 -9.00 -3.92 13.35
CA ILE A 32 -8.66 -5.35 13.52
C ILE A 32 -8.58 -5.72 15.00
N GLY A 33 -8.04 -4.83 15.84
CA GLY A 33 -7.95 -5.03 17.30
C GLY A 33 -9.30 -4.90 18.02
N LYS A 34 -10.31 -4.32 17.37
CA LYS A 34 -11.64 -4.16 17.92
C LYS A 34 -12.39 -5.49 17.93
N GLY A 35 -12.75 -5.97 19.11
CA GLY A 35 -13.58 -7.17 19.25
C GLY A 35 -14.92 -7.03 18.48
N ASN A 36 -15.25 -8.07 17.71
CA ASN A 36 -16.45 -8.11 16.90
C ASN A 36 -17.52 -9.01 17.53
N ILE A 37 -18.70 -8.46 17.80
CA ILE A 37 -19.85 -9.14 18.41
C ILE A 37 -20.31 -10.30 17.52
N SER A 38 -20.21 -10.17 16.19
CA SER A 38 -20.60 -11.26 15.30
C SER A 38 -19.73 -12.50 15.41
N ASP A 39 -18.52 -12.39 15.96
CA ASP A 39 -17.62 -13.52 16.17
C ASP A 39 -18.15 -14.42 17.30
N PHE A 40 -18.93 -13.86 18.24
CA PHE A 40 -19.60 -14.58 19.31
C PHE A 40 -21.04 -14.98 18.94
N PHE A 41 -21.69 -14.20 18.06
CA PHE A 41 -23.07 -14.41 17.62
C PHE A 41 -23.15 -14.46 16.08
N PRO A 42 -22.89 -15.63 15.46
CA PRO A 42 -22.80 -15.75 13.99
C PRO A 42 -24.05 -15.31 13.23
N SER A 43 -25.24 -15.39 13.85
CA SER A 43 -26.50 -14.90 13.27
C SER A 43 -26.49 -13.40 12.98
N LEU A 44 -25.66 -12.63 13.70
CA LEU A 44 -25.52 -11.18 13.53
C LEU A 44 -24.49 -10.79 12.45
N ALA A 45 -23.69 -11.73 11.94
CA ALA A 45 -22.60 -11.44 11.00
C ALA A 45 -23.07 -10.76 9.71
N ARG A 46 -24.27 -11.10 9.23
CA ARG A 46 -24.87 -10.52 8.01
C ARG A 46 -25.22 -9.03 8.12
N PHE A 47 -25.35 -8.51 9.34
CA PHE A 47 -25.84 -7.14 9.57
C PHE A 47 -24.70 -6.13 9.75
N ASP A 48 -23.45 -6.59 9.94
CA ASP A 48 -22.31 -5.74 10.26
C ASP A 48 -22.65 -4.72 11.37
N VAL A 49 -23.17 -5.22 12.50
CA VAL A 49 -23.78 -4.40 13.58
C VAL A 49 -22.83 -3.32 14.10
N GLN A 50 -21.52 -3.56 14.08
CA GLN A 50 -20.49 -2.61 14.51
C GLN A 50 -19.86 -1.81 13.36
N GLY A 51 -20.25 -2.08 12.11
CA GLY A 51 -19.72 -1.44 10.92
C GLY A 51 -18.26 -1.78 10.63
N ILE A 52 -17.72 -2.85 11.21
CA ILE A 52 -16.30 -3.23 11.10
C ILE A 52 -15.99 -3.60 9.65
N ALA A 53 -16.82 -4.44 9.02
CA ALA A 53 -16.58 -4.85 7.64
C ALA A 53 -16.73 -3.68 6.66
N SER A 54 -17.72 -2.83 6.87
CA SER A 54 -17.96 -1.62 6.06
C SER A 54 -16.80 -0.64 6.15
N ARG A 55 -16.33 -0.32 7.36
CA ARG A 55 -15.18 0.57 7.58
C ARG A 55 -13.88 -0.01 7.04
N ALA A 56 -13.62 -1.32 7.23
CA ALA A 56 -12.46 -1.98 6.64
C ALA A 56 -12.42 -1.83 5.11
N LYS A 57 -13.56 -1.98 4.44
CA LYS A 57 -13.66 -1.77 2.98
C LYS A 57 -13.35 -0.32 2.57
N GLN A 58 -13.81 0.66 3.35
CA GLN A 58 -13.51 2.07 3.10
C GLN A 58 -12.02 2.35 3.23
N LEU A 59 -11.38 1.88 4.31
CA LEU A 59 -9.94 2.04 4.53
C LEU A 59 -9.11 1.35 3.45
N LEU A 60 -9.47 0.12 3.06
CA LEU A 60 -8.83 -0.60 1.96
C LEU A 60 -8.94 0.16 0.63
N SER A 61 -10.09 0.79 0.35
CA SER A 61 -10.25 1.62 -0.85
C SER A 61 -9.33 2.85 -0.85
N VAL A 62 -9.09 3.47 0.31
CA VAL A 62 -8.15 4.58 0.44
C VAL A 62 -6.72 4.09 0.24
N ILE A 63 -6.32 2.98 0.87
CA ILE A 63 -5.01 2.35 0.66
C ILE A 63 -4.77 2.06 -0.83
N GLU A 64 -5.75 1.46 -1.50
CA GLU A 64 -5.65 1.12 -2.92
C GLU A 64 -5.43 2.37 -3.79
N LYS A 65 -6.13 3.47 -3.50
CA LYS A 65 -5.94 4.75 -4.20
C LYS A 65 -4.52 5.29 -4.01
N ILE A 66 -4.02 5.28 -2.77
CA ILE A 66 -2.65 5.75 -2.47
C ILE A 66 -1.62 4.91 -3.24
N LEU A 67 -1.77 3.57 -3.22
CA LEU A 67 -0.85 2.68 -3.94
C LEU A 67 -0.90 2.89 -5.46
N ASN A 68 -2.09 3.09 -6.02
CA ASN A 68 -2.24 3.40 -7.44
C ASN A 68 -1.52 4.70 -7.81
N SER A 69 -1.74 5.76 -7.05
CA SER A 69 -1.07 7.05 -7.28
C SER A 69 0.45 6.95 -7.13
N ALA A 70 0.93 6.16 -6.17
CA ALA A 70 2.36 5.95 -5.97
C ALA A 70 3.02 5.20 -7.14
N ILE A 71 2.37 4.14 -7.63
CA ILE A 71 2.85 3.35 -8.77
C ILE A 71 2.83 4.21 -10.05
N GLU A 72 1.73 4.91 -10.30
CA GLU A 72 1.57 5.79 -11.47
C GLU A 72 2.63 6.89 -11.50
N LYS A 73 2.91 7.52 -10.35
CA LYS A 73 3.98 8.52 -10.22
C LYS A 73 5.33 7.94 -10.63
N GLN A 74 5.71 6.77 -10.10
CA GLN A 74 7.01 6.17 -10.42
C GLN A 74 7.11 5.71 -11.87
N MET A 75 6.06 5.11 -12.43
CA MET A 75 6.02 4.75 -13.85
C MET A 75 6.14 5.98 -14.76
N SER A 76 5.47 7.08 -14.40
CA SER A 76 5.53 8.34 -15.13
C SER A 76 6.90 9.01 -15.05
N GLU A 77 7.58 8.92 -13.91
CA GLU A 77 8.95 9.40 -13.73
C GLU A 77 9.95 8.56 -14.52
N ALA A 78 9.79 7.24 -14.53
CA ALA A 78 10.60 6.32 -15.33
C ALA A 78 10.44 6.56 -16.83
N ALA A 79 9.22 6.78 -17.33
CA ALA A 79 8.97 7.07 -18.75
C ALA A 79 9.60 8.39 -19.24
N LYS A 80 9.85 9.34 -18.33
CA LYS A 80 10.53 10.62 -18.65
C LYS A 80 12.05 10.49 -18.70
N GLN A 81 12.59 9.41 -18.15
CA GLN A 81 14.01 9.12 -18.16
C GLN A 81 14.31 8.11 -19.27
N ASP A 82 15.23 8.45 -20.18
CA ASP A 82 15.62 7.64 -21.37
C ASP A 82 16.28 6.28 -21.03
N GLY A 83 16.18 5.82 -19.77
CA GLY A 83 16.80 4.60 -19.24
C GLY A 83 15.83 3.59 -18.58
N GLY A 84 14.51 3.78 -18.72
CA GLY A 84 13.50 2.90 -18.10
C GLY A 84 13.45 3.04 -16.56
N LEU A 85 12.95 2.03 -15.82
CA LEU A 85 13.02 2.03 -14.35
C LEU A 85 14.46 2.00 -13.80
N SER A 86 15.48 1.90 -14.66
CA SER A 86 16.86 1.68 -14.29
C SER A 86 17.72 2.94 -14.42
N LEU A 87 17.78 3.82 -13.41
CA LEU A 87 18.83 4.87 -13.35
C LEU A 87 19.27 5.28 -11.92
N LYS A 88 20.59 5.54 -11.84
CA LYS A 88 21.48 6.14 -10.82
C LYS A 88 21.26 5.82 -9.32
N HIS A 89 22.37 5.56 -8.64
CA HIS A 89 22.55 5.14 -7.25
C HIS A 89 22.11 6.19 -6.18
N GLU A 90 21.03 6.93 -6.41
CA GLU A 90 20.41 7.77 -5.37
C GLU A 90 19.21 7.03 -4.79
N ARG A 91 19.32 6.66 -3.50
CA ARG A 91 18.38 5.90 -2.63
C ARG A 91 17.05 5.49 -3.29
N LYS A 92 17.05 4.34 -3.95
CA LYS A 92 15.84 3.65 -4.40
C LYS A 92 14.93 3.33 -3.22
N GLY A 93 13.64 3.61 -3.38
CA GLY A 93 12.61 3.15 -2.45
C GLY A 93 12.28 1.68 -2.66
N PHE A 94 11.69 1.05 -1.65
CA PHE A 94 11.21 -0.34 -1.77
C PHE A 94 10.19 -0.52 -2.91
N LEU A 95 9.24 0.41 -3.10
CA LEU A 95 8.31 0.37 -4.24
C LEU A 95 9.05 0.38 -5.58
N GLN A 96 10.10 1.20 -5.70
CA GLN A 96 10.89 1.30 -6.94
C GLN A 96 11.62 0.00 -7.23
N PHE A 97 12.23 -0.60 -6.21
CA PHE A 97 12.85 -1.92 -6.31
C PHE A 97 11.84 -3.00 -6.76
N LEU A 98 10.62 -3.00 -6.20
CA LEU A 98 9.58 -3.95 -6.61
C LEU A 98 9.11 -3.75 -8.06
N LEU A 99 9.03 -2.50 -8.53
CA LEU A 99 8.67 -2.19 -9.91
C LEU A 99 9.78 -2.60 -10.89
N GLU A 100 11.05 -2.45 -10.52
CA GLU A 100 12.17 -2.94 -11.34
C GLU A 100 12.10 -4.46 -11.53
N LEU A 101 11.75 -5.21 -10.47
CA LEU A 101 11.52 -6.65 -10.56
C LEU A 101 10.32 -7.02 -11.45
N ASN A 102 9.32 -6.13 -11.58
CA ASN A 102 8.22 -6.32 -12.51
C ASN A 102 8.65 -6.16 -13.98
N GLU A 103 9.55 -5.21 -14.28
CA GLU A 103 9.97 -4.90 -15.65
C GLU A 103 11.16 -5.75 -16.14
N HIS A 104 12.09 -6.14 -15.25
CA HIS A 104 13.36 -6.79 -15.61
C HIS A 104 13.50 -8.24 -15.12
N GLY A 105 12.49 -8.80 -14.45
CA GLY A 105 12.51 -10.21 -14.04
C GLY A 105 12.31 -11.16 -15.22
N ASP A 106 12.93 -12.34 -15.18
CA ASP A 106 12.53 -13.45 -16.05
C ASP A 106 11.03 -13.76 -15.83
N ASP A 107 10.32 -14.30 -16.82
CA ASP A 107 8.87 -14.58 -16.74
C ASP A 107 8.48 -15.37 -15.47
N ALA A 108 9.39 -16.19 -14.92
CA ALA A 108 9.19 -16.95 -13.69
C ALA A 108 9.42 -16.17 -12.38
N GLU A 109 10.16 -15.06 -12.42
CA GLU A 109 10.54 -14.24 -11.24
C GLU A 109 9.91 -12.83 -11.25
N SER A 110 9.24 -12.44 -12.34
CA SER A 110 8.55 -11.16 -12.44
C SER A 110 7.35 -11.07 -11.47
N LEU A 111 7.30 -9.98 -10.68
CA LEU A 111 6.18 -9.71 -9.78
C LEU A 111 5.10 -8.93 -10.51
N THR A 112 3.87 -9.42 -10.56
CA THR A 112 2.73 -8.63 -11.08
C THR A 112 2.44 -7.40 -10.21
N LEU A 113 1.83 -6.35 -10.79
CA LEU A 113 1.41 -5.17 -10.02
C LEU A 113 0.47 -5.52 -8.85
N GLN A 114 -0.34 -6.56 -9.00
CA GLN A 114 -1.21 -7.05 -7.93
C GLN A 114 -0.40 -7.65 -6.78
N GLN A 115 0.65 -8.43 -7.07
CA GLN A 115 1.56 -8.96 -6.05
C GLN A 115 2.34 -7.84 -5.37
N ILE A 116 2.78 -6.81 -6.11
CA ILE A 116 3.46 -5.63 -5.52
C ILE A 116 2.53 -4.91 -4.53
N LYS A 117 1.29 -4.62 -4.93
CA LYS A 117 0.29 -4.02 -4.03
C LYS A 117 0.02 -4.90 -2.82
N ALA A 118 -0.07 -6.21 -3.01
CA ALA A 118 -0.26 -7.16 -1.92
C ALA A 118 0.93 -7.16 -0.95
N LEU A 119 2.17 -7.08 -1.43
CA LEU A 119 3.37 -6.97 -0.58
C LEU A 119 3.38 -5.68 0.24
N LEU A 120 3.03 -4.55 -0.38
CA LEU A 120 2.96 -3.24 0.28
C LEU A 120 1.82 -3.14 1.31
N THR A 121 0.72 -3.88 1.09
CA THR A 121 -0.45 -3.89 1.99
C THR A 121 -0.44 -5.07 2.96
N SER A 122 0.53 -5.98 2.83
CA SER A 122 0.51 -7.24 3.56
C SER A 122 0.41 -6.99 5.07
N THR A 123 -0.62 -7.55 5.70
CA THR A 123 -0.99 -7.28 7.09
C THR A 123 0.13 -7.64 8.08
N LYS A 124 1.06 -8.53 7.67
CA LYS A 124 2.29 -8.84 8.43
C LYS A 124 3.28 -7.68 8.46
N CYS A 125 3.43 -6.90 7.38
CA CYS A 125 4.28 -5.71 7.37
C CYS A 125 3.68 -4.58 8.22
N ILE A 126 2.35 -4.50 8.29
CA ILE A 126 1.63 -3.50 9.11
C ILE A 126 1.85 -3.74 10.62
N LEU A 127 1.86 -5.01 11.07
CA LEU A 127 2.13 -5.36 12.46
C LEU A 127 3.63 -5.28 12.85
N ALA A 128 4.54 -5.20 11.86
CA ALA A 128 5.98 -5.14 12.10
C ALA A 128 6.52 -3.72 12.34
N ILE A 129 5.67 -2.69 12.32
CA ILE A 129 6.06 -1.29 12.58
C ILE A 129 6.05 -0.97 14.09
N ASP A 130 5.41 -1.80 14.92
CA ASP A 130 5.31 -1.63 16.38
C ASP A 130 6.14 -2.64 17.20
N THR A 131 7.24 -3.20 16.66
CA THR A 131 8.20 -4.02 17.43
C THR A 131 9.62 -3.50 17.29
#